data_AF-A0A927M863-F1
#
_entry.id   AF-A0A927M863-F1
#
_cell.length_a   1.000
_cell.length_b   1.000
_cell.length_c   1.000
_cell.angle_alpha   90.00
_cell.angle_beta   90.00
_cell.angle_gamma   90.00
#
_symmetry.space_group_name_H-M   'P 1'
#
loop_
_entity.id
_entity.type
_entity.pdbx_description
1 polymer ?
#
loop_
_entity_poly.entity_id
_entity_poly.type
_entity_poly.pdbx_seq_one_letter_code
_entity_poly.pdbx_strand_id
1 'polypeptide(L)'
;MTATRNDVNARKIKAEPSAEAKAAAELVRLAKEQGLSLTGPDGLLKQLTKTVLETALNEEMTGHLGYEKHEPSGAGSGNVRNGSRSKTVLTDTTGPVEIDVPRDRAGTFDPQIVRKRQRRLSGVDEVVLSLYAKGLTTGEICAHFAEIYGASVSKETISRITDKVIEEMTDWSHRPLDEVYAAVFIDAIVVKVRDGQVSNRPFYAAIGVTLDGEKDILGLWAGTGGEGAKFWMSVLTDLRNRGVKDVFFLVCDGLKGLPEVVTNVWPRAIVQTCIIHLIRNTFRLTSRRYWDELKRDVKPIYTAVNATAARAAFDDLAEKWGGRYPAVIRLWDNAWSEFIPFLDYDLEIRKVICSTNAIESLNARYRRAIKARGHFPNEQAALKCLYLVTRSLDPTGTGRTRWAMRWKPALNAFAITFNDRFPTTETY
;
A
#
# COMPACT_ATOMS: atom_id res chain seq x y z
N MET A 1 -46.19 -19.45 -45.02
CA MET A 1 -45.00 -19.81 -44.21
C MET A 1 -44.46 -18.54 -43.56
N THR A 2 -44.37 -18.55 -42.21
CA THR A 2 -43.44 -17.79 -41.34
C THR A 2 -43.38 -16.26 -41.44
N ALA A 3 -43.29 -15.47 -40.37
CA ALA A 3 -43.49 -15.62 -38.93
C ALA A 3 -43.45 -14.17 -38.39
N THR A 4 -44.43 -13.79 -37.57
CA THR A 4 -44.44 -12.53 -36.83
C THR A 4 -43.36 -12.56 -35.74
N ARG A 5 -42.49 -11.55 -35.73
CA ARG A 5 -41.43 -11.39 -34.73
C ARG A 5 -42.03 -10.66 -33.52
N ASN A 6 -42.20 -11.37 -32.42
CA ASN A 6 -42.66 -10.81 -31.14
C ASN A 6 -41.60 -9.87 -30.56
N ASP A 7 -42.05 -8.67 -30.22
CA ASP A 7 -41.32 -7.66 -29.48
C ASP A 7 -41.49 -7.96 -27.97
N VAL A 8 -40.44 -8.50 -27.32
CA VAL A 8 -40.47 -8.83 -25.89
C VAL A 8 -39.83 -7.68 -25.11
N ASN A 9 -40.69 -6.80 -24.61
CA ASN A 9 -40.35 -5.73 -23.70
C ASN A 9 -40.08 -6.32 -22.30
N ALA A 10 -38.81 -6.65 -22.00
CA ALA A 10 -38.42 -7.18 -20.71
C ALA A 10 -38.42 -6.08 -19.63
N ARG A 11 -39.53 -5.95 -18.90
CA ARG A 11 -39.61 -5.15 -17.65
C ARG A 11 -38.59 -5.68 -16.64
N LYS A 12 -37.60 -4.86 -16.27
CA LYS A 12 -36.71 -5.09 -15.12
C LYS A 12 -37.53 -5.28 -13.85
N ILE A 13 -37.55 -6.49 -13.32
CA ILE A 13 -38.10 -6.79 -11.99
C ILE A 13 -37.15 -6.15 -10.97
N LYS A 14 -37.60 -5.13 -10.22
CA LYS A 14 -36.85 -4.57 -9.08
C LYS A 14 -36.76 -5.66 -8.00
N ALA A 15 -35.54 -5.98 -7.57
CA ALA A 15 -35.32 -6.87 -6.43
C ALA A 15 -36.03 -6.31 -5.19
N GLU A 16 -36.67 -7.19 -4.41
CA GLU A 16 -37.29 -6.78 -3.15
C GLU A 16 -36.24 -6.20 -2.19
N PRO A 17 -36.55 -5.09 -1.50
CA PRO A 17 -35.66 -4.55 -0.48
C PRO A 17 -35.45 -5.56 0.65
N SER A 18 -34.21 -5.66 1.13
CA SER A 18 -33.86 -6.52 2.26
C SER A 18 -34.63 -6.15 3.53
N ALA A 19 -34.64 -7.02 4.54
CA ALA A 19 -35.32 -6.76 5.82
C ALA A 19 -34.78 -5.47 6.48
N GLU A 20 -33.48 -5.23 6.37
CA GLU A 20 -32.80 -4.03 6.85
C GLU A 20 -33.24 -2.79 6.06
N ALA A 21 -33.37 -2.89 4.73
CA ALA A 21 -33.86 -1.80 3.89
C ALA A 21 -35.33 -1.46 4.16
N LYS A 22 -36.16 -2.47 4.48
CA LYS A 22 -37.55 -2.27 4.92
C LYS A 22 -37.61 -1.58 6.29
N ALA A 23 -36.77 -2.00 7.25
CA ALA A 23 -36.68 -1.36 8.57
C ALA A 23 -36.18 0.10 8.49
N ALA A 24 -35.16 0.37 7.67
CA ALA A 24 -34.64 1.72 7.45
C ALA A 24 -35.67 2.62 6.77
N ALA A 25 -36.40 2.11 5.78
CA ALA A 25 -37.48 2.85 5.12
C ALA A 25 -38.61 3.19 6.09
N GLU A 26 -38.94 2.27 7.00
CA GLU A 26 -39.97 2.49 8.02
C GLU A 26 -39.53 3.52 9.06
N LEU A 27 -38.28 3.48 9.52
CA LEU A 27 -37.71 4.51 10.40
C LEU A 27 -37.74 5.91 9.75
N VAL A 28 -37.41 5.99 8.46
CA VAL A 28 -37.49 7.25 7.70
C VAL A 28 -38.94 7.72 7.55
N ARG A 29 -39.89 6.80 7.34
CA ARG A 29 -41.32 7.13 7.27
C ARG A 29 -41.83 7.70 8.60
N LEU A 30 -41.55 7.00 9.70
CA LEU A 30 -41.93 7.42 11.05
C LEU A 30 -41.32 8.79 11.41
N ALA A 31 -40.05 9.02 11.06
CA ALA A 31 -39.41 10.31 11.26
C ALA A 31 -40.11 11.45 10.48
N LYS A 32 -40.50 11.21 9.22
CA LYS A 32 -41.25 12.19 8.44
C LYS A 32 -42.64 12.47 9.02
N GLU A 33 -43.32 11.45 9.52
CA GLU A 33 -44.64 11.58 10.17
C GLU A 33 -44.59 12.40 11.45
N GLN A 34 -43.47 12.29 12.19
CA GLN A 34 -43.22 13.08 13.39
C GLN A 34 -42.62 14.47 13.09
N GLY A 35 -42.49 14.85 11.82
CA GLY A 35 -41.93 16.14 11.42
C GLY A 35 -40.42 16.27 11.65
N LEU A 36 -39.72 15.16 11.93
CA LEU A 36 -38.25 15.14 12.03
C LEU A 36 -37.61 15.22 10.64
N SER A 37 -36.73 16.21 10.47
CA SER A 37 -35.87 16.27 9.30
C SER A 37 -34.89 15.09 9.30
N LEU A 38 -34.54 14.58 8.11
CA LEU A 38 -33.49 13.55 7.99
C LEU A 38 -32.13 14.08 8.47
N THR A 39 -31.85 15.35 8.17
CA THR A 39 -30.59 16.05 8.44
C THR A 39 -30.85 17.35 9.20
N GLY A 40 -29.81 17.94 9.81
CA GLY A 40 -29.93 19.21 10.55
C GLY A 40 -29.83 19.06 12.07
N PRO A 41 -30.02 20.17 12.83
CA PRO A 41 -29.64 20.27 14.25
C PRO A 41 -30.31 19.25 15.16
N ASP A 42 -31.50 18.77 14.81
CA ASP A 42 -32.26 17.76 15.57
C ASP A 42 -32.76 16.61 14.67
N GLY A 43 -32.08 16.39 13.54
CA GLY A 43 -32.50 15.41 12.54
C GLY A 43 -32.27 13.95 12.95
N LEU A 44 -32.96 13.03 12.28
CA LEU A 44 -32.92 11.59 12.53
C LEU A 44 -31.48 11.02 12.59
N LEU A 45 -30.61 11.45 11.67
CA LEU A 45 -29.21 10.98 11.64
C LEU A 45 -28.43 11.36 12.90
N LYS A 46 -28.71 12.52 13.49
CA LYS A 46 -28.06 12.97 14.72
C LYS A 46 -28.50 12.11 15.91
N GLN A 47 -29.79 11.77 16.00
CA GLN A 47 -30.32 10.87 17.03
C GLN A 47 -29.78 9.45 16.88
N LEU A 48 -29.72 8.92 15.66
CA LEU A 48 -29.11 7.61 15.40
C LEU A 48 -27.63 7.58 15.79
N THR A 49 -26.88 8.62 15.43
CA THR A 49 -25.47 8.75 15.79
C THR A 49 -25.29 8.76 17.30
N LYS A 50 -26.15 9.52 18.03
CA LYS A 50 -26.18 9.54 19.49
C LYS A 50 -26.39 8.14 20.06
N THR A 51 -27.46 7.46 19.66
CA THR A 51 -27.83 6.12 20.16
C THR A 51 -26.72 5.11 19.93
N VAL A 52 -26.11 5.07 18.74
CA VAL A 52 -25.02 4.13 18.43
C VAL A 52 -23.81 4.38 19.32
N LEU A 53 -23.39 5.65 19.49
CA LEU A 53 -22.25 5.99 20.33
C LEU A 53 -22.52 5.66 21.81
N GLU A 54 -23.71 5.96 22.31
CA GLU A 54 -24.08 5.68 23.71
C GLU A 54 -24.18 4.19 24.00
N THR A 55 -24.77 3.41 23.09
CA THR A 55 -24.83 1.95 23.23
C THR A 55 -23.41 1.37 23.29
N ALA A 56 -22.56 1.74 22.34
CA ALA A 56 -21.21 1.20 22.28
C ALA A 56 -20.33 1.61 23.48
N LEU A 57 -20.52 2.83 24.02
CA LEU A 57 -19.89 3.24 25.28
C LEU A 57 -20.42 2.48 26.50
N ASN A 58 -21.71 2.12 26.51
CA ASN A 58 -22.28 1.30 27.59
C ASN A 58 -21.77 -0.14 27.55
N GLU A 59 -21.55 -0.69 26.36
CA GLU A 59 -20.91 -1.99 26.14
C GLU A 59 -19.45 -1.98 26.61
N GLU A 60 -18.66 -0.94 26.28
CA GLU A 60 -17.31 -0.77 26.84
C GLU A 60 -17.34 -0.72 28.37
N MET A 61 -18.33 -0.05 28.96
CA MET A 61 -18.49 0.00 30.42
C MET A 61 -18.89 -1.36 31.00
N THR A 62 -19.71 -2.15 30.31
CA THR A 62 -20.02 -3.53 30.70
C THR A 62 -18.75 -4.36 30.69
N GLY A 63 -17.95 -4.29 29.63
CA GLY A 63 -16.67 -4.98 29.53
C GLY A 63 -15.66 -4.55 30.60
N HIS A 64 -15.59 -3.25 30.91
CA HIS A 64 -14.70 -2.70 31.96
C HIS A 64 -15.08 -3.14 33.36
N LEU A 65 -16.38 -3.20 33.67
CA LEU A 65 -16.87 -3.57 35.00
C LEU A 65 -17.08 -5.10 35.16
N GLY A 66 -17.22 -5.82 34.05
CA GLY A 66 -17.45 -7.26 34.00
C GLY A 66 -18.90 -7.68 34.30
N TYR A 67 -19.85 -6.75 34.30
CA TYR A 67 -21.27 -7.03 34.56
C TYR A 67 -22.19 -5.98 33.93
N GLU A 68 -23.45 -6.37 33.70
CA GLU A 68 -24.45 -5.56 33.02
C GLU A 68 -25.07 -4.46 33.91
N LYS A 69 -25.70 -3.48 33.26
CA LYS A 69 -26.40 -2.43 34.01
C LYS A 69 -27.57 -3.04 34.81
N HIS A 70 -27.59 -2.78 36.12
CA HIS A 70 -28.56 -3.33 37.10
C HIS A 70 -28.44 -4.84 37.38
N GLU A 71 -27.34 -5.47 36.96
CA GLU A 71 -27.13 -6.88 37.26
C GLU A 71 -26.73 -7.10 38.75
N PRO A 72 -27.36 -8.04 39.47
CA PRO A 72 -27.08 -8.29 40.89
C PRO A 72 -25.64 -8.72 41.17
N SER A 73 -24.96 -9.33 40.19
CA SER A 73 -23.56 -9.76 40.25
C SER A 73 -22.58 -8.61 40.47
N GLY A 74 -22.96 -7.38 40.10
CA GLY A 74 -22.17 -6.17 40.36
C GLY A 74 -22.27 -5.63 41.79
N ALA A 75 -23.16 -6.17 42.63
CA ALA A 75 -23.30 -5.73 44.01
C ALA A 75 -22.13 -6.25 44.86
N GLY A 76 -21.15 -5.39 45.14
CA GLY A 76 -19.99 -5.70 45.97
C GLY A 76 -18.67 -5.90 45.21
N SER A 77 -18.64 -5.69 43.88
CA SER A 77 -17.44 -5.83 43.03
C SER A 77 -16.41 -4.67 43.17
N GLY A 78 -16.57 -3.80 44.17
CA GLY A 78 -15.69 -2.68 44.47
C GLY A 78 -15.94 -1.44 43.60
N ASN A 79 -15.99 -1.57 42.27
CA ASN A 79 -16.28 -0.47 41.36
C ASN A 79 -17.69 -0.60 40.76
N VAL A 80 -18.42 0.52 40.71
CA VAL A 80 -19.82 0.52 40.26
C VAL A 80 -20.11 1.65 39.27
N ARG A 81 -21.09 1.45 38.40
CA ARG A 81 -21.62 2.54 37.54
C ARG A 81 -22.11 3.70 38.40
N ASN A 82 -21.77 4.94 38.02
CA ASN A 82 -22.08 6.17 38.75
C ASN A 82 -22.63 7.25 37.82
N GLY A 83 -23.71 6.91 37.12
CA GLY A 83 -24.39 7.80 36.17
C GLY A 83 -23.61 8.03 34.87
N SER A 84 -23.90 9.14 34.22
CA SER A 84 -23.29 9.57 32.96
C SER A 84 -22.83 11.03 33.02
N ARG A 85 -22.05 11.45 32.03
CA ARG A 85 -21.68 12.85 31.81
C ARG A 85 -21.96 13.23 30.37
N SER A 86 -22.70 14.32 30.19
CA SER A 86 -22.98 14.86 28.87
C SER A 86 -21.72 15.44 28.22
N LYS A 87 -21.54 15.13 26.94
CA LYS A 87 -20.39 15.52 26.14
C LYS A 87 -20.83 15.77 24.71
N THR A 88 -20.64 16.99 24.23
CA THR A 88 -20.80 17.29 22.80
C THR A 88 -19.56 16.84 22.03
N VAL A 89 -19.77 16.01 21.02
CA VAL A 89 -18.80 15.55 20.03
C VAL A 89 -19.16 16.11 18.66
N LEU A 90 -18.17 16.59 17.92
CA LEU A 90 -18.33 17.06 16.56
C LEU A 90 -18.12 15.88 15.62
N THR A 91 -19.14 15.53 14.84
CA THR A 91 -19.06 14.55 13.76
C THR A 91 -19.06 15.29 12.42
N ASP A 92 -18.33 14.77 11.44
CA ASP A 92 -18.23 15.44 10.14
C ASP A 92 -19.53 15.29 9.31
N THR A 93 -20.40 14.32 9.63
CA THR A 93 -21.65 14.02 8.91
C THR A 93 -22.89 14.66 9.53
N THR A 94 -22.98 14.77 10.86
CA THR A 94 -24.17 15.24 11.57
C THR A 94 -23.93 16.50 12.40
N GLY A 95 -22.69 17.02 12.43
CA GLY A 95 -22.32 18.21 13.18
C GLY A 95 -22.18 17.93 14.68
N PRO A 96 -22.45 18.90 15.56
CA PRO A 96 -22.38 18.69 17.01
C PRO A 96 -23.47 17.70 17.46
N VAL A 97 -23.05 16.56 18.01
CA VAL A 97 -23.89 15.53 18.66
C VAL A 97 -23.61 15.55 20.15
N GLU A 98 -24.64 15.70 20.97
CA GLU A 98 -24.51 15.56 22.43
C GLU A 98 -24.78 14.11 22.84
N ILE A 99 -23.81 13.51 23.54
CA ILE A 99 -23.87 12.12 24.01
C ILE A 99 -23.68 12.07 25.53
N ASP A 100 -24.28 11.06 26.16
CA ASP A 100 -24.13 10.76 27.58
C ASP A 100 -23.11 9.64 27.78
N VAL A 101 -21.91 10.02 28.22
CA VAL A 101 -20.81 9.06 28.43
C VAL A 101 -20.94 8.41 29.82
N PRO A 102 -21.00 7.08 29.92
CA PRO A 102 -21.14 6.39 31.21
C PRO A 102 -19.90 6.60 32.08
N ARG A 103 -20.11 6.57 33.40
CA ARG A 103 -19.06 6.73 34.40
C ARG A 103 -19.07 5.60 35.41
N ASP A 104 -17.89 5.29 35.92
CA ASP A 104 -17.69 4.43 37.07
C ASP A 104 -17.39 5.27 38.32
N ARG A 105 -17.53 4.66 39.50
CA ARG A 105 -17.33 5.31 40.80
C ARG A 105 -15.85 5.52 41.12
N ALA A 106 -14.99 4.59 40.69
CA ALA A 106 -13.54 4.67 40.89
C ALA A 106 -12.84 5.61 39.89
N GLY A 107 -13.51 6.01 38.80
CA GLY A 107 -12.96 6.89 37.76
C GLY A 107 -11.91 6.22 36.86
N THR A 108 -11.84 4.88 36.88
CA THR A 108 -10.85 4.08 36.14
C THR A 108 -11.29 3.75 34.72
N PHE A 109 -12.56 3.97 34.37
CA PHE A 109 -13.04 3.73 33.01
C PHE A 109 -12.35 4.64 31.99
N ASP A 110 -11.71 4.06 30.97
CA ASP A 110 -11.05 4.78 29.88
C ASP A 110 -11.62 4.38 28.50
N PRO A 111 -12.67 5.09 28.01
CA PRO A 111 -13.39 4.72 26.79
C PRO A 111 -12.51 4.82 25.54
N GLN A 112 -12.65 3.87 24.62
CA GLN A 112 -11.84 3.81 23.39
C GLN A 112 -12.58 4.43 22.19
N ILE A 113 -13.89 4.22 22.09
CA ILE A 113 -14.73 4.79 21.01
C ILE A 113 -14.77 6.31 21.07
N VAL A 114 -14.97 6.89 22.26
CA VAL A 114 -14.94 8.34 22.48
C VAL A 114 -14.02 8.68 23.65
N ARG A 115 -12.72 8.82 23.37
CA ARG A 115 -11.69 9.02 24.41
C ARG A 115 -11.98 10.21 25.33
N LYS A 116 -11.45 10.16 26.55
CA LYS A 116 -11.52 11.29 27.49
C LYS A 116 -11.02 12.57 26.80
N ARG A 117 -11.78 13.66 26.94
CA ARG A 117 -11.50 14.99 26.34
C ARG A 117 -11.55 15.08 24.80
N GLN A 118 -11.72 13.97 24.07
CA GLN A 118 -11.87 13.99 22.61
C GLN A 118 -13.20 14.65 22.20
N ARG A 119 -13.15 15.83 21.58
CA ARG A 119 -14.35 16.59 21.16
C ARG A 119 -14.71 16.42 19.69
N ARG A 120 -13.85 15.79 18.90
CA ARG A 120 -14.09 15.56 17.47
C ARG A 120 -13.94 14.07 17.16
N LEU A 121 -14.94 13.52 16.50
CA LEU A 121 -14.95 12.15 16.00
C LEU A 121 -14.56 12.20 14.52
N SER A 122 -13.26 12.38 14.29
CA SER A 122 -12.63 12.22 12.97
C SER A 122 -12.33 10.74 12.78
N GLY A 123 -12.96 10.12 11.77
CA GLY A 123 -12.77 8.69 11.48
C GLY A 123 -13.38 8.29 10.14
N VAL A 124 -14.38 9.03 9.66
CA VAL A 124 -14.93 8.86 8.31
C VAL A 124 -13.85 9.08 7.26
N ASP A 125 -13.07 10.16 7.37
CA ASP A 125 -11.98 10.45 6.44
C ASP A 125 -10.93 9.33 6.45
N GLU A 126 -10.52 8.85 7.63
CA GLU A 126 -9.54 7.76 7.75
C GLU A 126 -10.06 6.44 7.18
N VAL A 127 -11.33 6.11 7.42
CA VAL A 127 -11.99 4.92 6.83
C VAL A 127 -12.05 5.06 5.31
N VAL A 128 -12.44 6.23 4.79
CA VAL A 128 -12.45 6.50 3.34
C VAL A 128 -11.07 6.32 2.74
N LEU A 129 -10.03 6.91 3.34
CA LEU A 129 -8.65 6.79 2.88
C LEU A 129 -8.16 5.34 2.92
N SER A 130 -8.50 4.59 3.98
CA SER A 130 -8.16 3.18 4.15
C SER A 130 -8.84 2.29 3.09
N LEU A 131 -10.14 2.48 2.85
CA LEU A 131 -10.88 1.74 1.82
C LEU A 131 -10.36 2.07 0.42
N TYR A 132 -10.05 3.35 0.17
CA TYR A 132 -9.47 3.78 -1.10
C TYR A 132 -8.09 3.12 -1.32
N ALA A 133 -7.21 3.13 -0.31
CA ALA A 133 -5.92 2.46 -0.34
C ALA A 133 -6.04 0.94 -0.57
N LYS A 134 -7.06 0.30 0.00
CA LYS A 134 -7.33 -1.14 -0.18
C LYS A 134 -7.83 -1.52 -1.58
N GLY A 135 -8.18 -0.53 -2.40
CA GLY A 135 -8.52 -0.76 -3.81
C GLY A 135 -9.96 -0.44 -4.18
N LEU A 136 -10.80 -0.01 -3.23
CA LEU A 136 -12.21 0.27 -3.52
C LEU A 136 -12.33 1.55 -4.37
N THR A 137 -13.20 1.48 -5.36
CA THR A 137 -13.63 2.63 -6.16
C THR A 137 -14.47 3.58 -5.33
N THR A 138 -14.59 4.84 -5.75
CA THR A 138 -15.43 5.82 -5.04
C THR A 138 -16.88 5.35 -4.92
N GLY A 139 -17.41 4.67 -5.94
CA GLY A 139 -18.76 4.07 -5.91
C GLY A 139 -18.90 2.93 -4.89
N GLU A 140 -17.91 2.04 -4.80
CA GLU A 140 -17.91 0.96 -3.79
C GLU A 140 -17.78 1.50 -2.37
N ILE A 141 -17.01 2.58 -2.19
CA ILE A 141 -16.93 3.26 -0.88
C ILE A 141 -18.29 3.87 -0.53
N CYS A 142 -18.95 4.56 -1.46
CA CYS A 142 -20.31 5.08 -1.24
C CYS A 142 -21.29 3.95 -0.85
N ALA A 143 -21.24 2.82 -1.56
CA ALA A 143 -22.08 1.65 -1.26
C ALA A 143 -21.78 1.08 0.13
N HIS A 144 -20.49 0.94 0.49
CA HIS A 144 -20.07 0.48 1.81
C HIS A 144 -20.59 1.38 2.94
N PHE A 145 -20.55 2.71 2.74
CA PHE A 145 -21.12 3.66 3.71
C PHE A 145 -22.63 3.55 3.83
N ALA A 146 -23.34 3.32 2.73
CA ALA A 146 -24.78 3.12 2.73
C ALA A 146 -25.18 1.80 3.41
N GLU A 147 -24.47 0.71 3.13
CA GLU A 147 -24.78 -0.64 3.63
C GLU A 147 -24.44 -0.83 5.11
N ILE A 148 -23.24 -0.41 5.52
CA ILE A 148 -22.73 -0.67 6.88
C ILE A 148 -23.16 0.43 7.86
N TYR A 149 -23.20 1.68 7.41
CA TYR A 149 -23.43 2.82 8.29
C TYR A 149 -24.75 3.55 8.04
N GLY A 150 -25.56 3.11 7.07
CA GLY A 150 -26.81 3.79 6.69
C GLY A 150 -26.60 5.23 6.19
N ALA A 151 -25.36 5.58 5.82
CA ALA A 151 -24.95 6.94 5.52
C ALA A 151 -24.81 7.15 4.02
N SER A 152 -25.47 8.18 3.48
CA SER A 152 -25.28 8.60 2.10
C SER A 152 -24.07 9.52 1.98
N VAL A 153 -22.99 9.03 1.37
CA VAL A 153 -21.80 9.82 1.03
C VAL A 153 -21.67 9.88 -0.48
N SER A 154 -21.55 11.08 -1.07
CA SER A 154 -21.42 11.23 -2.52
C SER A 154 -20.01 10.90 -3.01
N LYS A 155 -19.87 10.53 -4.30
CA LYS A 155 -18.55 10.26 -4.91
C LYS A 155 -17.65 11.49 -4.88
N GLU A 156 -18.21 12.68 -5.04
CA GLU A 156 -17.51 13.97 -4.97
C GLU A 156 -16.96 14.19 -3.56
N THR A 157 -17.71 13.80 -2.52
CA THR A 157 -17.24 13.87 -1.14
C THR A 157 -16.07 12.92 -0.89
N ILE A 158 -16.15 11.69 -1.39
CA ILE A 158 -15.01 10.75 -1.36
C ILE A 158 -13.79 11.33 -2.06
N SER A 159 -13.97 11.91 -3.26
CA SER A 159 -12.87 12.55 -3.99
C SER A 159 -12.23 13.67 -3.18
N ARG A 160 -13.02 14.60 -2.63
CA ARG A 160 -12.51 15.70 -1.78
C ARG A 160 -11.75 15.19 -0.55
N ILE A 161 -12.24 14.14 0.11
CA ILE A 161 -11.54 13.53 1.25
C ILE A 161 -10.18 13.00 0.80
N THR A 162 -10.13 12.28 -0.32
CA THR A 162 -8.86 11.76 -0.85
C THR A 162 -7.94 12.87 -1.34
N ASP A 163 -8.46 13.99 -1.83
CA ASP A 163 -7.62 15.10 -2.31
C ASP A 163 -6.85 15.79 -1.19
N LYS A 164 -7.33 15.72 0.06
CA LYS A 164 -6.59 16.23 1.23
C LYS A 164 -5.21 15.59 1.43
N VAL A 165 -4.98 14.38 0.90
CA VAL A 165 -3.68 13.71 1.03
C VAL A 165 -2.68 14.10 -0.06
N ILE A 166 -3.04 14.99 -1.00
CA ILE A 166 -2.13 15.43 -2.06
C ILE A 166 -1.00 16.29 -1.48
N GLU A 167 -1.30 17.16 -0.54
CA GLU A 167 -0.29 17.96 0.18
C GLU A 167 0.62 17.03 0.98
N GLU A 168 0.05 16.09 1.75
CA GLU A 168 0.80 15.07 2.50
C GLU A 168 1.72 14.23 1.59
N MET A 169 1.23 13.85 0.40
CA MET A 169 2.01 13.14 -0.62
C MET A 169 3.18 13.98 -1.12
N THR A 170 2.96 15.29 -1.31
CA THR A 170 3.98 16.23 -1.77
C THR A 170 5.05 16.42 -0.71
N ASP A 171 4.67 16.58 0.55
CA ASP A 171 5.62 16.67 1.67
C ASP A 171 6.42 15.37 1.81
N TRP A 172 5.74 14.23 1.72
CA TRP A 172 6.38 12.92 1.75
C TRP A 172 7.37 12.72 0.59
N SER A 173 7.06 13.20 -0.62
CA SER A 173 7.97 13.08 -1.76
C SER A 173 9.21 13.95 -1.64
N HIS A 174 9.18 15.00 -0.81
CA HIS A 174 10.31 15.90 -0.56
C HIS A 174 11.00 15.65 0.79
N ARG A 175 10.54 14.66 1.57
CA ARG A 175 11.11 14.38 2.90
C ARG A 175 12.61 14.06 2.81
N PRO A 176 13.39 14.43 3.83
CA PRO A 176 14.80 14.06 3.91
C PRO A 176 14.97 12.53 3.95
N LEU A 177 16.06 12.06 3.35
CA LEU A 177 16.46 10.65 3.26
C LEU A 177 17.81 10.44 3.94
N ASP A 178 18.07 9.21 4.37
CA ASP A 178 19.37 8.82 4.94
C ASP A 178 20.53 9.06 3.95
N GLU A 179 21.71 9.33 4.49
CA GLU A 179 22.87 9.68 3.67
C GLU A 179 23.38 8.49 2.83
N VAL A 180 23.27 7.27 3.38
CA VAL A 180 23.84 6.06 2.76
C VAL A 180 22.82 4.93 2.75
N TYR A 181 22.64 4.32 1.58
CA TYR A 181 21.82 3.11 1.41
C TYR A 181 22.67 1.93 0.92
N ALA A 182 22.49 0.77 1.55
CA ALA A 182 23.15 -0.47 1.14
C ALA A 182 22.67 -0.92 -0.25
N ALA A 183 21.38 -0.77 -0.54
CA ALA A 183 20.83 -1.05 -1.86
C ALA A 183 19.60 -0.18 -2.13
N VAL A 184 19.38 0.20 -3.39
CA VAL A 184 18.16 0.84 -3.87
C VAL A 184 17.58 0.01 -5.00
N PHE A 185 16.35 -0.46 -4.84
CA PHE A 185 15.60 -1.21 -5.84
C PHE A 185 14.64 -0.27 -6.57
N ILE A 186 14.69 -0.26 -7.90
CA ILE A 186 13.76 0.50 -8.74
C ILE A 186 13.00 -0.47 -9.63
N ASP A 187 11.67 -0.44 -9.54
CA ASP A 187 10.78 -1.25 -10.37
C ASP A 187 9.62 -0.40 -10.88
N ALA A 188 8.99 -0.86 -11.97
CA ALA A 188 7.90 -0.18 -12.63
C ALA A 188 6.60 -0.96 -12.49
N ILE A 189 5.50 -0.24 -12.28
CA ILE A 189 4.15 -0.74 -12.47
C ILE A 189 3.47 0.01 -13.61
N VAL A 190 2.88 -0.74 -14.54
CA VAL A 190 2.12 -0.15 -15.65
C VAL A 190 0.70 0.15 -15.17
N VAL A 191 0.28 1.40 -15.31
CA VAL A 191 -1.04 1.90 -14.94
C VAL A 191 -1.72 2.49 -16.17
N LYS A 192 -3.02 2.23 -16.34
CA LYS A 192 -3.82 2.86 -17.40
C LYS A 192 -4.23 4.26 -16.96
N VAL A 193 -3.81 5.27 -17.71
CA VAL A 193 -4.14 6.68 -17.45
C VAL A 193 -4.81 7.27 -18.68
N ARG A 194 -5.87 8.06 -18.47
CA ARG A 194 -6.54 8.81 -19.52
C ARG A 194 -5.97 10.21 -19.57
N ASP A 195 -5.40 10.57 -20.71
CA ASP A 195 -4.91 11.91 -21.00
C ASP A 195 -5.21 12.19 -22.47
N GLY A 196 -6.43 12.69 -22.72
CA GLY A 196 -7.10 12.59 -24.02
C GLY A 196 -7.55 11.15 -24.33
N GLN A 197 -6.59 10.23 -24.52
CA GLN A 197 -6.82 8.80 -24.75
C GLN A 197 -6.30 7.96 -23.59
N VAL A 198 -6.85 6.75 -23.42
CA VAL A 198 -6.37 5.80 -22.40
C VAL A 198 -5.11 5.12 -22.90
N SER A 199 -3.99 5.32 -22.21
CA SER A 199 -2.71 4.68 -22.51
C SER A 199 -2.09 4.03 -21.28
N ASN A 200 -1.19 3.08 -21.53
CA ASN A 200 -0.39 2.44 -20.48
C ASN A 200 0.79 3.36 -20.15
N ARG A 201 0.90 3.81 -18.90
CA ARG A 201 2.02 4.62 -18.40
C ARG A 201 2.77 3.87 -17.29
N PRO A 202 4.11 3.83 -17.30
CA PRO A 202 4.87 3.28 -16.20
C PRO A 202 4.86 4.24 -15.01
N PHE A 203 4.74 3.68 -13.81
CA PHE A 203 4.97 4.38 -12.55
C PHE A 203 6.10 3.67 -11.84
N TYR A 204 7.16 4.41 -11.53
CA TYR A 204 8.36 3.89 -10.91
C TYR A 204 8.28 4.05 -9.40
N ALA A 205 8.65 3.00 -8.68
CA ALA A 205 8.81 3.03 -7.24
C ALA A 205 10.25 2.68 -6.88
N ALA A 206 10.84 3.47 -5.98
CA ALA A 206 12.17 3.19 -5.43
C ALA A 206 12.05 2.74 -3.97
N ILE A 207 12.77 1.67 -3.61
CA ILE A 207 12.87 1.16 -2.24
C ILE A 207 14.34 1.05 -1.85
N GLY A 208 14.73 1.75 -0.80
CA GLY A 208 16.05 1.66 -0.19
C GLY A 208 16.13 0.60 0.91
N VAL A 209 17.32 0.07 1.11
CA VAL A 209 17.75 -0.72 2.26
C VAL A 209 18.74 0.12 3.04
N THR A 210 18.35 0.58 4.23
CA THR A 210 19.23 1.38 5.09
C THR A 210 20.37 0.53 5.66
N LEU A 211 21.41 1.18 6.19
CA LEU A 211 22.48 0.47 6.90
C LEU A 211 22.00 -0.19 8.21
N ASP A 212 20.86 0.22 8.75
CA ASP A 212 20.20 -0.46 9.88
C ASP A 212 19.41 -1.70 9.46
N GLY A 213 19.32 -1.98 8.16
CA GLY A 213 18.59 -3.12 7.63
C GLY A 213 17.09 -2.89 7.63
N GLU A 214 16.68 -1.64 7.41
CA GLU A 214 15.29 -1.25 7.32
C GLU A 214 14.95 -0.93 5.86
N LYS A 215 13.72 -1.28 5.49
CA LYS A 215 13.13 -0.94 4.21
C LYS A 215 12.68 0.51 4.28
N ASP A 216 13.07 1.33 3.31
CA ASP A 216 12.53 2.67 3.12
C ASP A 216 11.95 2.84 1.71
N ILE A 217 10.73 3.38 1.57
CA ILE A 217 10.14 3.67 0.26
C ILE A 217 10.52 5.11 -0.09
N LEU A 218 11.43 5.26 -1.05
CA LEU A 218 12.09 6.53 -1.32
C LEU A 218 11.23 7.48 -2.14
N GLY A 219 10.42 6.96 -3.06
CA GLY A 219 9.55 7.81 -3.89
C GLY A 219 8.75 7.07 -4.95
N LEU A 220 7.89 7.83 -5.62
CA LEU A 220 7.04 7.42 -6.73
C LEU A 220 7.12 8.45 -7.85
N TRP A 221 7.38 8.00 -9.08
CA TRP A 221 7.47 8.88 -10.25
C TRP A 221 6.61 8.35 -11.39
N ALA A 222 5.80 9.24 -11.98
CA ALA A 222 5.07 8.92 -13.20
C ALA A 222 6.01 9.05 -14.40
N GLY A 223 5.96 8.05 -15.28
CA GLY A 223 6.67 8.02 -16.54
C GLY A 223 5.73 8.11 -17.74
N THR A 224 6.28 8.42 -18.91
CA THR A 224 5.57 8.57 -20.18
C THR A 224 5.65 7.32 -21.08
N GLY A 225 6.45 6.30 -20.73
CA GLY A 225 6.59 5.04 -21.48
C GLY A 225 7.72 5.03 -22.51
N GLY A 226 8.68 5.95 -22.39
CA GLY A 226 9.84 6.12 -23.26
C GLY A 226 10.99 6.83 -22.55
N GLU A 227 11.13 6.56 -21.25
CA GLU A 227 12.07 7.21 -20.35
C GLU A 227 13.50 7.00 -20.83
N GLY A 228 14.19 8.10 -21.12
CA GLY A 228 15.62 8.11 -21.41
C GLY A 228 16.43 8.62 -20.23
N ALA A 229 17.74 8.74 -20.44
CA ALA A 229 18.71 9.23 -19.45
C ALA A 229 18.27 10.49 -18.70
N LYS A 230 17.63 11.47 -19.38
CA LYS A 230 17.17 12.72 -18.75
C LYS A 230 16.14 12.52 -17.64
N PHE A 231 15.18 11.60 -17.83
CA PHE A 231 14.18 11.29 -16.81
C PHE A 231 14.87 10.67 -15.58
N TRP A 232 15.72 9.68 -15.81
CA TRP A 232 16.45 9.00 -14.73
C TRP A 232 17.40 9.94 -13.99
N MET A 233 18.08 10.83 -14.70
CA MET A 233 18.91 11.88 -14.07
C MET A 233 18.07 12.73 -13.10
N SER A 234 16.85 13.12 -13.48
CA SER A 234 15.96 13.88 -12.60
C SER A 234 15.56 13.07 -11.37
N VAL A 235 15.21 11.79 -11.52
CA VAL A 235 14.83 10.90 -10.40
C VAL A 235 15.99 10.72 -9.42
N LEU A 236 17.19 10.43 -9.93
CA LEU A 236 18.36 10.21 -9.08
C LEU A 236 18.85 11.52 -8.43
N THR A 237 18.76 12.64 -9.14
CA THR A 237 19.10 13.96 -8.58
C THR A 237 18.13 14.38 -7.49
N ASP A 238 16.82 14.08 -7.64
CA ASP A 238 15.84 14.27 -6.58
C ASP A 238 16.22 13.53 -5.30
N LEU A 239 16.54 12.23 -5.41
CA LEU A 239 17.01 11.42 -4.28
C LEU A 239 18.26 12.00 -3.62
N ARG A 240 19.23 12.44 -4.44
CA ARG A 240 20.45 13.09 -3.94
C ARG A 240 20.16 14.39 -3.20
N ASN A 241 19.30 15.25 -3.77
CA ASN A 241 18.93 16.53 -3.17
C ASN A 241 18.18 16.37 -1.84
N ARG A 242 17.50 15.24 -1.66
CA ARG A 242 16.83 14.87 -0.40
C ARG A 242 17.77 14.30 0.66
N GLY A 243 19.06 14.14 0.37
CA GLY A 243 20.09 13.79 1.35
C GLY A 243 20.92 12.56 1.01
N VAL A 244 20.56 11.78 -0.01
CA VAL A 244 21.29 10.55 -0.36
C VAL A 244 22.65 10.88 -0.96
N LYS A 245 23.70 10.71 -0.16
CA LYS A 245 25.09 10.96 -0.55
C LYS A 245 25.69 9.76 -1.27
N ASP A 246 25.34 8.54 -0.86
CA ASP A 246 25.90 7.33 -1.43
C ASP A 246 24.96 6.13 -1.47
N VAL A 247 25.13 5.29 -2.48
CA VAL A 247 24.39 4.04 -2.69
C VAL A 247 25.36 2.96 -3.12
N PHE A 248 25.42 1.83 -2.39
CA PHE A 248 26.33 0.75 -2.77
C PHE A 248 25.83 0.00 -4.01
N PHE A 249 24.56 -0.43 -3.99
CA PHE A 249 23.92 -1.12 -5.11
C PHE A 249 22.65 -0.40 -5.58
N LEU A 250 22.52 -0.21 -6.90
CA LEU A 250 21.26 0.13 -7.53
C LEU A 250 20.77 -1.06 -8.35
N VAL A 251 19.64 -1.63 -7.94
CA VAL A 251 19.07 -2.84 -8.53
C VAL A 251 17.84 -2.47 -9.37
N CYS A 252 17.84 -2.80 -10.66
CA CYS A 252 16.74 -2.50 -11.57
C CYS A 252 16.54 -3.58 -12.65
N ASP A 253 15.37 -3.60 -13.29
CA ASP A 253 15.06 -4.51 -14.41
C ASP A 253 15.23 -3.80 -15.76
N GLY A 254 16.45 -3.77 -16.31
CA GLY A 254 16.71 -3.38 -17.71
C GLY A 254 16.15 -1.99 -18.11
N LEU A 255 16.12 -1.05 -17.17
CA LEU A 255 15.58 0.29 -17.37
C LEU A 255 16.51 1.10 -18.28
N LYS A 256 16.11 1.29 -19.54
CA LYS A 256 16.94 1.98 -20.55
C LYS A 256 17.37 3.37 -20.07
N GLY A 257 18.64 3.69 -20.27
CA GLY A 257 19.24 4.97 -19.89
C GLY A 257 19.45 5.19 -18.39
N LEU A 258 18.93 4.32 -17.51
CA LEU A 258 19.19 4.41 -16.07
C LEU A 258 20.65 4.05 -15.76
N PRO A 259 21.21 2.89 -16.18
CA PRO A 259 22.60 2.54 -15.90
C PRO A 259 23.61 3.62 -16.34
N GLU A 260 23.33 4.28 -17.47
CA GLU A 260 24.18 5.35 -18.05
C GLU A 260 24.25 6.61 -17.19
N VAL A 261 23.25 6.87 -16.33
CA VAL A 261 23.19 8.09 -15.51
C VAL A 261 23.48 7.88 -14.03
N VAL A 262 23.46 6.63 -13.55
CA VAL A 262 23.77 6.33 -12.15
C VAL A 262 25.14 6.86 -11.77
N THR A 263 26.16 6.64 -12.60
CA THR A 263 27.54 7.07 -12.35
C THR A 263 27.71 8.60 -12.36
N ASN A 264 26.78 9.34 -12.94
CA ASN A 264 26.80 10.81 -12.88
C ASN A 264 26.30 11.34 -11.53
N VAL A 265 25.44 10.59 -10.83
CA VAL A 265 24.89 10.99 -9.53
C VAL A 265 25.68 10.36 -8.39
N TRP A 266 25.94 9.06 -8.48
CA TRP A 266 26.75 8.28 -7.55
C TRP A 266 27.81 7.49 -8.34
N PRO A 267 29.00 8.06 -8.58
CA PRO A 267 30.05 7.46 -9.43
C PRO A 267 30.53 6.07 -9.00
N ARG A 268 30.36 5.76 -7.71
CA ARG A 268 30.82 4.52 -7.10
C ARG A 268 29.70 3.48 -6.94
N ALA A 269 28.46 3.82 -7.28
CA ALA A 269 27.33 2.90 -7.17
C ALA A 269 27.44 1.78 -8.20
N ILE A 270 27.20 0.54 -7.75
CA ILE A 270 27.18 -0.63 -8.61
C ILE A 270 25.76 -0.81 -9.14
N VAL A 271 25.60 -0.78 -10.47
CA VAL A 271 24.32 -1.06 -11.12
C VAL A 271 24.21 -2.58 -11.32
N GLN A 272 23.17 -3.17 -10.76
CA GLN A 272 22.94 -4.61 -10.81
C GLN A 272 21.60 -4.90 -11.49
N THR A 273 21.61 -5.78 -12.50
CA THR A 273 20.36 -6.26 -13.08
C THR A 273 19.63 -7.17 -12.10
N CYS A 274 18.33 -6.93 -11.94
CA CYS A 274 17.52 -7.64 -10.97
C CYS A 274 17.37 -9.12 -11.34
N ILE A 275 17.97 -9.98 -10.52
CA ILE A 275 18.03 -11.44 -10.72
C ILE A 275 16.63 -12.04 -10.77
N ILE A 276 15.71 -11.58 -9.92
CA ILE A 276 14.36 -12.13 -9.86
C ILE A 276 13.55 -11.76 -11.10
N HIS A 277 13.73 -10.55 -11.65
CA HIS A 277 13.08 -10.19 -12.93
C HIS A 277 13.63 -11.03 -14.09
N LEU A 278 14.94 -11.29 -14.14
CA LEU A 278 15.55 -12.17 -15.13
C LEU A 278 14.98 -13.61 -15.04
N ILE A 279 14.87 -14.16 -13.83
CA ILE A 279 14.25 -15.46 -13.57
C ILE A 279 12.77 -15.45 -13.98
N ARG A 280 12.01 -14.39 -13.64
CA ARG A 280 10.60 -14.29 -14.02
C ARG A 280 10.42 -14.21 -15.55
N ASN A 281 11.29 -13.48 -16.24
CA ASN A 281 11.29 -13.38 -17.69
C ASN A 281 11.60 -14.74 -18.34
N THR A 282 12.43 -15.56 -17.71
CA THR A 282 12.64 -16.98 -18.10
C THR A 282 11.33 -17.77 -18.05
N PHE A 283 10.57 -17.68 -16.95
CA PHE A 283 9.30 -18.40 -16.82
C PHE A 283 8.18 -17.87 -17.72
N ARG A 284 8.25 -16.60 -18.13
CA ARG A 284 7.32 -16.00 -19.11
C ARG A 284 7.47 -16.60 -20.50
N LEU A 285 8.68 -17.05 -20.87
CA LEU A 285 8.99 -17.61 -22.20
C LEU A 285 8.80 -19.13 -22.27
N THR A 286 8.44 -19.77 -21.16
CA THR A 286 8.42 -21.24 -21.04
C THR A 286 7.06 -21.76 -20.61
N SER A 287 6.74 -22.99 -21.00
CA SER A 287 5.47 -23.62 -20.61
C SER A 287 5.49 -24.02 -19.14
N ARG A 288 4.35 -23.82 -18.45
CA ARG A 288 4.15 -24.22 -17.05
C ARG A 288 4.46 -25.69 -16.79
N ARG A 289 4.32 -26.56 -17.80
CA ARG A 289 4.67 -27.99 -17.72
C ARG A 289 6.11 -28.23 -17.26
N TYR A 290 7.04 -27.36 -17.62
CA TYR A 290 8.47 -27.57 -17.36
C TYR A 290 9.01 -26.70 -16.22
N TRP A 291 8.16 -25.93 -15.54
CA TRP A 291 8.61 -24.94 -14.56
C TRP A 291 9.40 -25.56 -13.40
N ASP A 292 8.99 -26.72 -12.89
CA ASP A 292 9.70 -27.38 -11.79
C ASP A 292 11.10 -27.83 -12.19
N GLU A 293 11.26 -28.31 -13.43
CA GLU A 293 12.55 -28.74 -13.96
C GLU A 293 13.45 -27.54 -14.28
N LEU A 294 12.93 -26.55 -15.01
CA LEU A 294 13.63 -25.28 -15.28
C LEU A 294 14.06 -24.58 -13.98
N LYS A 295 13.24 -24.60 -12.93
CA LYS A 295 13.60 -24.02 -11.63
C LYS A 295 14.82 -24.71 -11.02
N ARG A 296 14.93 -26.04 -11.16
CA ARG A 296 16.11 -26.78 -10.71
C ARG A 296 17.34 -26.44 -11.54
N ASP A 297 17.19 -26.33 -12.85
CA ASP A 297 18.32 -26.10 -13.77
C ASP A 297 18.82 -24.65 -13.78
N VAL A 298 17.94 -23.67 -13.54
CA VAL A 298 18.32 -22.24 -13.45
C VAL A 298 18.95 -21.90 -12.11
N LYS A 299 18.62 -22.63 -11.03
CA LYS A 299 19.10 -22.33 -9.68
C LYS A 299 20.63 -22.30 -9.54
N PRO A 300 21.37 -23.29 -10.04
CA PRO A 300 22.84 -23.30 -9.99
C PRO A 300 23.50 -22.04 -10.56
N ILE A 301 22.89 -21.39 -11.56
CA ILE A 301 23.45 -20.18 -12.20
C ILE A 301 23.59 -19.04 -11.19
N TYR A 302 22.53 -18.72 -10.44
CA TYR A 302 22.55 -17.61 -9.50
C TYR A 302 22.97 -17.98 -8.07
N THR A 303 23.16 -19.28 -7.78
CA THR A 303 23.73 -19.76 -6.51
C THR A 303 25.18 -20.21 -6.65
N ALA A 304 25.81 -19.97 -7.80
CA ALA A 304 27.19 -20.35 -8.06
C ALA A 304 28.17 -19.66 -7.10
N VAL A 305 29.29 -20.31 -6.83
CA VAL A 305 30.35 -19.74 -5.98
C VAL A 305 31.09 -18.59 -6.64
N ASN A 306 31.22 -18.62 -7.97
CA ASN A 306 31.92 -17.62 -8.78
C ASN A 306 31.37 -17.59 -10.23
N ALA A 307 31.83 -16.62 -11.03
CA ALA A 307 31.40 -16.42 -12.41
C ALA A 307 31.65 -17.63 -13.32
N THR A 308 32.77 -18.34 -13.15
CA THR A 308 33.11 -19.53 -13.95
C THR A 308 32.11 -20.67 -13.70
N ALA A 309 31.78 -20.95 -12.44
CA ALA A 309 30.78 -21.94 -12.07
C ALA A 309 29.38 -21.55 -12.55
N ALA A 310 29.03 -20.26 -12.51
CA ALA A 310 27.78 -19.76 -13.08
C ALA A 310 27.71 -19.98 -14.59
N ARG A 311 28.80 -19.72 -15.31
CA ARG A 311 28.88 -19.92 -16.76
C ARG A 311 28.71 -21.39 -17.12
N ALA A 312 29.41 -22.29 -16.44
CA ALA A 312 29.25 -23.73 -16.65
C ALA A 312 27.79 -24.18 -16.45
N ALA A 313 27.15 -23.75 -15.35
CA ALA A 313 25.73 -24.04 -15.12
C ALA A 313 24.80 -23.46 -16.19
N PHE A 314 25.15 -22.31 -16.77
CA PHE A 314 24.38 -21.72 -17.85
C PHE A 314 24.58 -22.47 -19.18
N ASP A 315 25.79 -22.95 -19.46
CA ASP A 315 26.07 -23.78 -20.63
C ASP A 315 25.30 -25.12 -20.54
N ASP A 316 25.22 -25.75 -19.36
CA ASP A 316 24.37 -26.92 -19.10
C ASP A 316 22.88 -26.64 -19.37
N LEU A 317 22.38 -25.48 -18.92
CA LEU A 317 21.02 -25.03 -19.21
C LEU A 317 20.81 -24.85 -20.72
N ALA A 318 21.79 -24.27 -21.41
CA ALA A 318 21.74 -24.03 -22.86
C ALA A 318 21.75 -25.32 -23.67
N GLU A 319 22.54 -26.31 -23.28
CA GLU A 319 22.53 -27.63 -23.92
C GLU A 319 21.16 -28.31 -23.76
N LYS A 320 20.63 -28.31 -22.53
CA LYS A 320 19.37 -29.00 -22.22
C LYS A 320 18.13 -28.31 -22.79
N TRP A 321 18.06 -26.98 -22.69
CA TRP A 321 16.85 -26.21 -23.02
C TRP A 321 16.97 -25.38 -24.29
N GLY A 322 18.17 -25.15 -24.83
CA GLY A 322 18.40 -24.25 -25.95
C GLY A 322 17.66 -24.65 -27.22
N GLY A 323 17.51 -25.95 -27.49
CA GLY A 323 16.72 -26.43 -28.63
C GLY A 323 15.23 -26.13 -28.52
N ARG A 324 14.66 -26.22 -27.30
CA ARG A 324 13.22 -26.01 -27.06
C ARG A 324 12.88 -24.54 -26.80
N TYR A 325 13.74 -23.84 -26.07
CA TYR A 325 13.55 -22.47 -25.59
C TYR A 325 14.76 -21.58 -25.92
N PRO A 326 15.11 -21.40 -27.20
CA PRO A 326 16.28 -20.59 -27.60
C PRO A 326 16.16 -19.12 -27.16
N ALA A 327 14.94 -18.63 -26.97
CA ALA A 327 14.69 -17.28 -26.45
C ALA A 327 15.11 -17.11 -24.99
N VAL A 328 15.11 -18.19 -24.19
CA VAL A 328 15.62 -18.14 -22.81
C VAL A 328 17.13 -17.97 -22.83
N ILE A 329 17.85 -18.70 -23.68
CA ILE A 329 19.31 -18.60 -23.73
C ILE A 329 19.74 -17.20 -24.16
N ARG A 330 19.11 -16.65 -25.21
CA ARG A 330 19.34 -15.25 -25.63
C ARG A 330 19.03 -14.24 -24.53
N LEU A 331 17.97 -14.46 -23.73
CA LEU A 331 17.62 -13.57 -22.62
C LEU A 331 18.76 -13.49 -21.59
N TRP A 332 19.32 -14.65 -21.22
CA TRP A 332 20.42 -14.72 -20.25
C TRP A 332 21.74 -14.21 -20.82
N ASP A 333 22.10 -14.57 -22.07
CA ASP A 333 23.32 -14.06 -22.72
C ASP A 333 23.30 -12.53 -22.81
N ASN A 334 22.17 -11.93 -23.21
CA ASN A 334 22.04 -10.47 -23.31
C ASN A 334 22.17 -9.78 -21.95
N ALA A 335 21.76 -10.44 -20.87
CA ALA A 335 21.82 -9.89 -19.51
C ALA A 335 23.13 -10.24 -18.79
N TRP A 336 23.99 -11.10 -19.36
CA TRP A 336 25.06 -11.77 -18.62
C TRP A 336 26.05 -10.80 -17.98
N SER A 337 26.50 -9.78 -18.71
CA SER A 337 27.46 -8.79 -18.22
C SER A 337 26.92 -7.95 -17.06
N GLU A 338 25.61 -7.72 -17.02
CA GLU A 338 24.94 -6.96 -15.95
C GLU A 338 24.43 -7.87 -14.83
N PHE A 339 24.25 -9.16 -15.12
CA PHE A 339 23.80 -10.17 -14.18
C PHE A 339 24.94 -10.65 -13.30
N ILE A 340 26.10 -11.02 -13.88
CA ILE A 340 27.21 -11.70 -13.18
C ILE A 340 27.89 -10.92 -12.04
N PRO A 341 28.04 -9.57 -12.08
CA PRO A 341 28.84 -8.84 -11.08
C PRO A 341 28.45 -9.10 -9.62
N PHE A 342 27.19 -9.48 -9.34
CA PHE A 342 26.78 -9.84 -7.99
C PHE A 342 27.56 -11.02 -7.36
N LEU A 343 28.16 -11.89 -8.18
CA LEU A 343 28.95 -13.03 -7.73
C LEU A 343 30.31 -12.64 -7.16
N ASP A 344 30.73 -11.38 -7.28
CA ASP A 344 31.98 -10.88 -6.70
C ASP A 344 31.84 -10.59 -5.20
N TYR A 345 30.61 -10.58 -4.67
CA TYR A 345 30.32 -10.20 -3.28
C TYR A 345 30.06 -11.40 -2.38
N ASP A 346 30.15 -11.21 -1.06
CA ASP A 346 29.83 -12.24 -0.08
C ASP A 346 28.38 -12.71 -0.15
N LEU A 347 28.13 -13.96 0.24
CA LEU A 347 26.79 -14.56 0.27
C LEU A 347 25.77 -13.72 1.05
N GLU A 348 26.20 -13.02 2.10
CA GLU A 348 25.32 -12.17 2.90
C GLU A 348 24.87 -10.92 2.12
N ILE A 349 25.74 -10.30 1.32
CA ILE A 349 25.37 -9.21 0.39
C ILE A 349 24.48 -9.76 -0.72
N ARG A 350 24.84 -10.91 -1.30
CA ARG A 350 24.05 -11.57 -2.36
C ARG A 350 22.60 -11.81 -1.91
N LYS A 351 22.38 -12.30 -0.68
CA LYS A 351 21.02 -12.48 -0.14
C LYS A 351 20.20 -11.19 -0.11
N VAL A 352 20.83 -10.05 0.14
CA VAL A 352 20.17 -8.74 0.17
C VAL A 352 19.76 -8.33 -1.24
N ILE A 353 20.70 -8.30 -2.17
CA ILE A 353 20.47 -7.85 -3.56
C ILE A 353 19.59 -8.82 -4.37
N CYS A 354 19.62 -10.12 -4.05
CA CYS A 354 18.74 -11.12 -4.66
C CYS A 354 17.32 -11.14 -4.08
N SER A 355 17.03 -10.38 -3.01
CA SER A 355 15.70 -10.37 -2.39
C SER A 355 14.85 -9.25 -2.96
N THR A 356 13.85 -9.61 -3.77
CA THR A 356 12.85 -8.65 -4.28
C THR A 356 11.55 -8.67 -3.49
N ASN A 357 11.45 -9.45 -2.41
CA ASN A 357 10.23 -9.59 -1.62
C ASN A 357 9.61 -8.23 -1.24
N ALA A 358 10.44 -7.25 -0.89
CA ALA A 358 9.99 -5.93 -0.49
C ALA A 358 9.32 -5.13 -1.62
N ILE A 359 9.93 -5.13 -2.82
CA ILE A 359 9.43 -4.39 -3.99
C ILE A 359 8.32 -5.15 -4.70
N GLU A 360 8.37 -6.47 -4.72
CA GLU A 360 7.30 -7.31 -5.25
C GLU A 360 6.05 -7.25 -4.37
N SER A 361 6.20 -7.29 -3.04
CA SER A 361 5.07 -7.11 -2.12
C SER A 361 4.43 -5.73 -2.29
N LEU A 362 5.25 -4.68 -2.46
CA LEU A 362 4.75 -3.34 -2.78
C LEU A 362 3.96 -3.33 -4.09
N ASN A 363 4.57 -3.84 -5.17
CA ASN A 363 3.96 -3.89 -6.49
C ASN A 363 2.71 -4.78 -6.53
N ALA A 364 2.64 -5.86 -5.75
CA ALA A 364 1.43 -6.67 -5.61
C ALA A 364 0.28 -5.89 -4.97
N ARG A 365 0.57 -5.06 -3.95
CA ARG A 365 -0.42 -4.18 -3.32
C ARG A 365 -0.87 -3.07 -4.26
N TYR A 366 0.06 -2.45 -4.99
CA TYR A 366 -0.29 -1.49 -6.06
C TYR A 366 -1.18 -2.12 -7.12
N ARG A 367 -0.82 -3.31 -7.65
CA ARG A 367 -1.64 -4.03 -8.63
C ARG A 367 -3.05 -4.30 -8.12
N ARG A 368 -3.20 -4.69 -6.85
CA ARG A 368 -4.51 -4.89 -6.23
C ARG A 368 -5.33 -3.61 -6.22
N ALA A 369 -4.72 -2.48 -5.83
CA ALA A 369 -5.42 -1.20 -5.77
C ALA A 369 -5.82 -0.68 -7.15
N ILE A 370 -4.97 -0.81 -8.18
CA ILE A 370 -5.29 -0.28 -9.51
C ILE A 370 -6.30 -1.15 -10.28
N LYS A 371 -6.35 -2.48 -10.02
CA LYS A 371 -7.10 -3.43 -10.86
C LYS A 371 -8.61 -3.13 -10.91
N ALA A 372 -9.22 -2.81 -9.76
CA ALA A 372 -10.66 -2.53 -9.69
C ALA A 372 -11.08 -1.22 -10.38
N ARG A 373 -10.14 -0.27 -10.53
CA ARG A 373 -10.41 1.06 -11.11
C ARG A 373 -10.42 1.08 -12.63
N GLY A 374 -9.78 0.11 -13.28
CA GLY A 374 -9.69 0.03 -14.75
C GLY A 374 -8.71 1.04 -15.36
N HIS A 375 -9.01 2.34 -15.26
CA HIS A 375 -8.13 3.44 -15.67
C HIS A 375 -8.28 4.66 -14.74
N PHE A 376 -7.24 5.48 -14.65
CA PHE A 376 -7.26 6.74 -13.91
C PHE A 376 -7.54 7.94 -14.82
N PRO A 377 -8.20 9.01 -14.32
CA PRO A 377 -8.54 10.17 -15.12
C PRO A 377 -7.35 11.08 -15.46
N ASN A 378 -6.24 10.97 -14.71
CA ASN A 378 -4.97 11.67 -14.93
C ASN A 378 -3.87 11.01 -14.07
N GLU A 379 -2.62 11.45 -14.22
CA GLU A 379 -1.46 10.92 -13.49
C GLU A 379 -1.53 11.17 -11.99
N GLN A 380 -1.96 12.36 -11.57
CA GLN A 380 -2.06 12.73 -10.15
C GLN A 380 -3.03 11.82 -9.39
N ALA A 381 -4.14 11.41 -10.01
CA ALA A 381 -5.08 10.46 -9.42
C ALA A 381 -4.45 9.06 -9.26
N ALA A 382 -3.59 8.65 -10.20
CA ALA A 382 -2.84 7.41 -10.09
C ALA A 382 -1.77 7.50 -8.98
N LEU A 383 -0.97 8.58 -8.94
CA LEU A 383 0.01 8.84 -7.87
C LEU A 383 -0.65 8.84 -6.50
N LYS A 384 -1.76 9.57 -6.33
CA LYS A 384 -2.53 9.60 -5.09
C LYS A 384 -2.94 8.20 -4.63
N CYS A 385 -3.41 7.35 -5.56
CA CYS A 385 -3.77 5.98 -5.24
C CYS A 385 -2.55 5.15 -4.79
N LEU A 386 -1.43 5.23 -5.52
CA LEU A 386 -0.21 4.51 -5.17
C LEU A 386 0.39 5.00 -3.84
N TYR A 387 0.35 6.30 -3.61
CA TYR A 387 0.77 6.92 -2.35
C TYR A 387 -0.11 6.46 -1.18
N LEU A 388 -1.44 6.43 -1.33
CA LEU A 388 -2.32 5.93 -0.28
C LEU A 388 -2.06 4.46 0.05
N VAL A 389 -1.73 3.64 -0.95
CA VAL A 389 -1.26 2.26 -0.71
C VAL A 389 0.03 2.28 0.11
N THR A 390 1.01 3.10 -0.28
CA THR A 390 2.30 3.26 0.41
C THR A 390 2.12 3.67 1.87
N ARG A 391 1.36 4.74 2.10
CA ARG A 391 0.98 5.26 3.42
C ARG A 391 0.30 4.20 4.28
N SER A 392 -0.55 3.34 3.69
CA SER A 392 -1.19 2.25 4.44
C SER A 392 -0.23 1.14 4.91
N LEU A 393 0.97 1.05 4.33
CA LEU A 393 2.02 0.11 4.78
C LEU A 393 2.78 0.64 5.99
N ASP A 394 2.76 1.95 6.16
CA ASP A 394 3.51 2.70 7.15
C ASP A 394 2.58 3.70 7.84
N PRO A 395 1.64 3.22 8.69
CA PRO A 395 0.74 4.10 9.39
C PRO A 395 1.43 5.04 10.39
N THR A 396 2.71 4.82 10.71
CA THR A 396 3.53 5.65 11.59
C THR A 396 4.31 6.75 10.87
N GLY A 397 4.38 6.71 9.53
CA GLY A 397 5.07 7.70 8.70
C GLY A 397 6.61 7.60 8.68
N THR A 398 7.19 6.61 9.37
CA THR A 398 8.65 6.39 9.42
C THR A 398 9.13 5.35 8.42
N GLY A 399 8.25 4.47 7.93
CA GLY A 399 8.44 3.61 6.76
C GLY A 399 9.28 2.37 7.01
N ARG A 400 10.02 2.39 8.12
CA ARG A 400 11.10 1.49 8.42
C ARG A 400 10.57 0.20 9.02
N THR A 401 10.30 -0.74 8.12
CA THR A 401 10.10 -2.15 8.46
C THR A 401 11.39 -2.90 8.26
N ARG A 402 11.70 -3.89 9.10
CA ARG A 402 12.93 -4.66 8.96
C ARG A 402 12.99 -5.33 7.58
N TRP A 403 14.11 -5.14 6.88
CA TRP A 403 14.44 -5.80 5.61
C TRP A 403 14.65 -7.31 5.81
N ALA A 404 15.39 -7.67 6.87
CA ALA A 404 15.67 -9.05 7.23
C ALA A 404 15.74 -9.23 8.75
N MET A 405 15.36 -10.41 9.24
CA MET A 405 15.44 -10.75 10.67
C MET A 405 16.88 -10.84 11.19
N ARG A 406 17.83 -11.22 10.34
CA ARG A 406 19.26 -11.36 10.68
C ARG A 406 20.09 -10.41 9.82
N TRP A 407 20.10 -9.13 10.17
CA TRP A 407 20.79 -8.10 9.39
C TRP A 407 22.30 -8.00 9.67
N LYS A 408 22.74 -8.26 10.91
CA LYS A 408 24.14 -8.05 11.33
C LYS A 408 25.19 -8.76 10.45
N PRO A 409 25.00 -10.01 9.97
CA PRO A 409 25.95 -10.63 9.04
C PRO A 409 26.10 -9.86 7.72
N ALA A 410 24.99 -9.40 7.13
CA ALA A 410 25.02 -8.58 5.93
C ALA A 410 25.67 -7.23 6.19
N LEU A 411 25.34 -6.58 7.32
CA LEU A 411 25.94 -5.31 7.71
C LEU A 411 27.48 -5.40 7.79
N ASN A 412 28.01 -6.44 8.44
CA ASN A 412 29.45 -6.66 8.53
C ASN A 412 30.08 -6.89 7.15
N ALA A 413 29.43 -7.68 6.28
CA ALA A 413 29.92 -7.89 4.91
C ALA A 413 29.95 -6.58 4.11
N PHE A 414 28.91 -5.74 4.22
CA PHE A 414 28.89 -4.40 3.61
C PHE A 414 29.98 -3.50 4.19
N ALA A 415 30.18 -3.48 5.51
CA ALA A 415 31.20 -2.66 6.16
C ALA A 415 32.63 -3.05 5.74
N ILE A 416 32.90 -4.35 5.54
CA ILE A 416 34.21 -4.82 5.04
C ILE A 416 34.36 -4.47 3.56
N THR A 417 33.36 -4.77 2.74
CA THR A 417 33.40 -4.61 1.28
C THR A 417 33.48 -3.15 0.85
N PHE A 418 32.76 -2.27 1.55
CA PHE A 418 32.65 -0.84 1.26
C PHE A 418 33.26 0.03 2.36
N ASN A 419 34.30 -0.46 3.04
CA ASN A 419 34.91 0.18 4.21
C ASN A 419 35.22 1.68 4.00
N ASP A 420 35.69 2.05 2.81
CA ASP A 420 36.06 3.42 2.48
C ASP A 420 34.87 4.33 2.12
N ARG A 421 33.66 3.77 2.08
CA ARG A 421 32.37 4.46 1.85
C ARG A 421 31.41 4.31 3.02
N PHE A 422 31.74 3.44 3.97
CA PHE A 422 30.90 3.15 5.12
C PHE A 422 31.01 4.30 6.13
N PRO A 423 29.91 4.77 6.74
CA PRO A 423 29.98 5.85 7.73
C PRO A 423 30.92 5.50 8.88
N THR A 424 31.82 6.42 9.23
CA THR A 424 32.75 6.25 10.36
C THR A 424 31.99 6.33 11.68
N THR A 425 32.57 5.79 12.75
CA THR A 425 32.00 5.73 14.11
C THR A 425 31.60 7.08 14.73
N GLU A 426 31.99 8.22 14.12
CA GLU A 426 31.60 9.57 14.58
C GLU A 426 30.18 9.97 14.12
N THR A 427 29.53 9.20 13.26
CA THR A 427 28.20 9.48 12.67
C THR A 427 27.11 8.47 13.05
N TYR A 428 27.36 7.57 14.01
CA TYR A 428 26.41 6.56 14.48
C TYR A 428 25.47 7.05 15.59
#